data_AF-A0A2I0IAS7-F1
#
_entry.id   AF-A0A2I0IAS7-F1
#
_cell.length_a   1.000
_cell.length_b   1.000
_cell.length_c   1.000
_cell.angle_alpha   90.00
_cell.angle_beta   90.00
_cell.angle_gamma   90.00
#
_symmetry.space_group_name_H-M   'P 1'
#
loop_
_entity.id
_entity.type
_entity.pdbx_description
1 polymer ?
#
loop_
_entity_poly.entity_id
_entity_poly.type
_entity_poly.pdbx_seq_one_letter_code
_entity_poly.pdbx_strand_id
1 'polypeptide(L)'
;MNQATRGIEKEIGVLQLEEKKLIAEIKRTAKTGNEGATKILARQLVRLRQQIANLQSSRAQMRGIATHTQAMHAQSSVAVGMKGASNAMAAMNKQMAPAKQAKVIQEFQKQSAQLDMTTEMMSDSIDDALDNDEAEEETEDLTNQVLDEIGVDVASQLSAAPRGKIASKQTEDASSSGIDEIEKRLAALRNP
;
A
#
# COMPACT_ATOMS: atom_id res chain seq x y z
N MET A 1 -18.76 20.81 -1.10
CA MET A 1 -18.78 19.35 -1.38
C MET A 1 -19.28 18.52 -0.21
N ASN A 2 -18.72 18.62 1.00
CA ASN A 2 -19.17 17.81 2.16
C ASN A 2 -20.63 18.01 2.58
N GLN A 3 -21.20 19.21 2.36
CA GLN A 3 -22.62 19.45 2.63
C GLN A 3 -23.53 18.74 1.62
N ALA A 4 -23.13 18.70 0.35
CA ALA A 4 -23.89 18.03 -0.71
C ALA A 4 -23.90 16.51 -0.52
N THR A 5 -22.77 15.91 -0.10
CA THR A 5 -22.73 14.46 0.17
C THR A 5 -23.61 14.08 1.36
N ARG A 6 -23.61 14.89 2.43
CA ARG A 6 -24.52 14.72 3.58
C ARG A 6 -25.98 14.89 3.19
N GLY A 7 -26.30 15.82 2.29
CA GLY A 7 -27.65 16.00 1.74
C GLY A 7 -28.15 14.71 1.07
N ILE A 8 -27.35 14.14 0.17
CA ILE A 8 -27.68 12.89 -0.52
C ILE A 8 -27.83 11.72 0.47
N GLU A 9 -26.96 11.61 1.48
CA GLU A 9 -27.06 10.56 2.51
C GLU A 9 -28.36 10.65 3.31
N LYS A 10 -28.78 11.87 3.67
CA LYS A 10 -30.04 12.10 4.37
C LYS A 10 -31.23 11.68 3.50
N GLU A 11 -31.21 12.05 2.21
CA GLU A 11 -32.27 11.71 1.27
C GLU A 11 -32.37 10.20 1.02
N ILE A 12 -31.24 9.51 0.87
CA ILE A 12 -31.19 8.04 0.82
C ILE A 12 -31.86 7.43 2.07
N GLY A 13 -31.55 7.95 3.26
CA GLY A 13 -32.14 7.48 4.51
C GLY A 13 -33.66 7.66 4.56
N VAL A 14 -34.17 8.78 4.05
CA VAL A 14 -35.62 9.05 3.94
C VAL A 14 -36.28 8.06 2.99
N LEU A 15 -35.73 7.86 1.78
CA LEU A 15 -36.29 6.93 0.80
C LEU A 15 -36.23 5.47 1.26
N GLN A 16 -35.22 5.07 2.03
CA GLN A 16 -35.15 3.73 2.63
C GLN A 16 -36.24 3.51 3.69
N LEU A 17 -36.65 4.55 4.43
CA LEU A 17 -37.77 4.47 5.35
C LEU A 17 -39.11 4.36 4.59
N GLU A 18 -39.26 5.10 3.50
CA GLU A 18 -40.41 4.96 2.60
C GLU A 18 -40.46 3.57 1.97
N GLU A 19 -39.33 3.00 1.59
CA GLU A 19 -39.25 1.63 1.06
C GLU A 19 -39.81 0.62 2.08
N LYS A 20 -39.41 0.74 3.34
CA LYS A 20 -39.92 -0.13 4.42
C LYS A 20 -41.43 0.00 4.60
N LYS A 21 -41.96 1.23 4.54
CA LYS A 21 -43.42 1.49 4.61
C LYS A 21 -44.15 0.87 3.43
N LEU A 22 -43.63 1.06 2.21
CA LEU A 22 -44.21 0.53 0.99
C LEU A 22 -44.22 -1.00 0.98
N ILE A 23 -43.15 -1.65 1.47
CA ILE A 23 -43.11 -3.11 1.63
C ILE A 23 -44.19 -3.59 2.61
N ALA A 24 -44.40 -2.89 3.72
CA ALA A 24 -45.45 -3.24 4.67
C ALA A 24 -46.85 -3.09 4.06
N GLU A 25 -47.06 -2.06 3.25
CA GLU A 25 -48.32 -1.82 2.54
C GLU A 25 -48.58 -2.88 1.47
N ILE A 26 -47.58 -3.24 0.66
CA ILE A 26 -47.65 -4.34 -0.31
C ILE A 26 -48.04 -5.65 0.37
N LYS A 27 -47.42 -5.96 1.52
CA LYS A 27 -47.76 -7.16 2.30
C LYS A 27 -49.21 -7.13 2.79
N ARG A 28 -49.74 -5.95 3.16
CA ARG A 28 -51.13 -5.79 3.59
C ARG A 28 -52.10 -5.97 2.42
N THR A 29 -51.86 -5.32 1.28
CA THR A 29 -52.74 -5.41 0.09
C THR A 29 -52.73 -6.80 -0.54
N ALA A 30 -51.59 -7.48 -0.48
CA ALA A 30 -51.45 -8.86 -0.93
C ALA A 30 -52.29 -9.82 -0.07
N LYS A 31 -52.29 -9.66 1.26
CA LYS A 31 -53.12 -10.47 2.17
C LYS A 31 -54.62 -10.27 1.94
N THR A 32 -55.04 -9.08 1.53
CA THR A 32 -56.45 -8.78 1.22
C THR A 32 -56.87 -9.25 -0.18
N GLY A 33 -55.97 -9.85 -0.98
CA GLY A 33 -56.27 -10.33 -2.33
C GLY A 33 -56.47 -9.22 -3.37
N ASN A 34 -56.10 -7.97 -3.07
CA ASN A 34 -56.23 -6.86 -4.01
C ASN A 34 -55.01 -6.83 -4.95
N GLU A 35 -55.06 -7.64 -5.99
CA GLU A 35 -53.98 -7.79 -6.97
C GLU A 35 -53.67 -6.47 -7.71
N GLY A 36 -54.70 -5.68 -8.03
CA GLY A 36 -54.55 -4.39 -8.72
C GLY A 36 -53.72 -3.40 -7.90
N ALA A 37 -54.10 -3.18 -6.64
CA ALA A 37 -53.35 -2.31 -5.73
C ALA A 37 -51.93 -2.83 -5.47
N THR A 38 -51.79 -4.15 -5.27
CA THR A 38 -50.49 -4.79 -5.01
C THR A 38 -49.54 -4.61 -6.20
N LYS A 39 -50.03 -4.74 -7.44
CA LYS A 39 -49.23 -4.56 -8.66
C LYS A 39 -48.78 -3.11 -8.85
N ILE A 40 -49.61 -2.13 -8.51
CA ILE A 40 -49.25 -0.71 -8.56
C ILE A 40 -48.16 -0.40 -7.51
N LEU A 41 -48.36 -0.81 -6.27
CA LEU A 41 -47.39 -0.60 -5.18
C LEU A 41 -46.06 -1.32 -5.47
N ALA A 42 -46.09 -2.52 -6.04
CA ALA A 42 -44.88 -3.23 -6.45
C ALA A 42 -44.09 -2.48 -7.53
N ARG A 43 -44.76 -1.88 -8.53
CA ARG A 43 -44.10 -1.02 -9.53
C ARG A 43 -43.49 0.22 -8.88
N GLN A 44 -44.19 0.82 -7.91
CA GLN A 44 -43.66 1.95 -7.14
C GLN A 44 -42.41 1.55 -6.34
N LEU A 45 -42.37 0.34 -5.77
CA LEU A 45 -41.21 -0.18 -5.05
C LEU A 45 -39.99 -0.30 -5.95
N VAL A 46 -40.16 -0.81 -7.18
CA VAL A 46 -39.06 -0.92 -8.15
C VAL A 46 -38.53 0.47 -8.51
N ARG A 47 -39.41 1.45 -8.76
CA ARG A 47 -39.00 2.84 -9.04
C ARG A 47 -38.24 3.46 -7.87
N LEU A 48 -38.72 3.26 -6.65
CA LEU A 48 -38.08 3.77 -5.43
C LEU A 48 -36.68 3.16 -5.24
N ARG A 49 -36.54 1.85 -5.46
CA ARG A 49 -35.23 1.18 -5.42
C ARG A 49 -34.27 1.72 -6.48
N GLN A 50 -34.76 1.96 -7.69
CA GLN A 50 -33.94 2.57 -8.75
C GLN A 50 -33.49 3.98 -8.36
N GLN A 51 -34.37 4.77 -7.74
CA GLN A 51 -34.03 6.12 -7.24
C GLN A 51 -32.96 6.06 -6.15
N ILE A 52 -33.07 5.13 -5.19
CA ILE A 52 -32.05 4.89 -4.15
C ILE A 52 -30.71 4.51 -4.79
N ALA A 53 -30.71 3.59 -5.76
CA ALA A 53 -29.49 3.17 -6.47
C ALA A 53 -28.84 4.33 -7.23
N ASN A 54 -29.64 5.17 -7.90
CA ASN A 54 -29.15 6.36 -8.60
C ASN A 54 -28.49 7.36 -7.64
N LEU A 55 -29.10 7.61 -6.46
CA LEU A 55 -28.53 8.48 -5.43
C LEU A 55 -27.24 7.90 -4.82
N GLN A 56 -27.16 6.58 -4.64
CA GLN A 56 -25.94 5.92 -4.18
C GLN A 56 -24.79 6.07 -5.19
N SER A 57 -25.09 5.92 -6.49
CA SER A 57 -24.13 6.18 -7.56
C SER A 57 -23.67 7.64 -7.58
N SER A 58 -24.61 8.59 -7.47
CA SER A 58 -24.31 10.03 -7.38
C SER A 58 -23.44 10.36 -6.16
N ARG A 59 -23.69 9.74 -5.00
CA ARG A 59 -22.85 9.87 -3.81
C ARG A 59 -21.42 9.40 -4.07
N ALA A 60 -21.25 8.25 -4.73
CA ALA A 60 -19.93 7.72 -5.07
C ALA A 60 -19.18 8.66 -6.02
N GLN A 61 -19.85 9.16 -7.06
CA GLN A 61 -19.30 10.14 -7.99
C GLN A 61 -18.86 11.43 -7.28
N MET A 62 -19.71 11.99 -6.42
CA MET A 62 -19.37 13.19 -5.66
C MET A 62 -18.17 12.99 -4.73
N ARG A 63 -18.06 11.81 -4.11
CA ARG A 63 -16.88 11.46 -3.29
C ARG A 63 -15.62 11.41 -4.15
N GLY A 64 -15.69 10.83 -5.34
CA GLY A 64 -14.59 10.82 -6.31
C GLY A 64 -14.17 12.23 -6.75
N ILE A 65 -15.14 13.10 -7.05
CA ILE A 65 -14.87 14.50 -7.40
C ILE A 65 -14.24 15.25 -6.23
N ALA A 66 -14.71 15.02 -5.00
CA ALA A 66 -14.13 15.65 -3.82
C ALA A 66 -12.65 15.24 -3.63
N THR A 67 -12.32 13.95 -3.80
CA THR A 67 -10.93 13.48 -3.74
C THR A 67 -10.07 14.05 -4.86
N HIS A 68 -10.62 14.13 -6.08
CA HIS A 68 -9.92 14.71 -7.23
C HIS A 68 -9.67 16.21 -7.02
N THR A 69 -10.65 16.93 -6.49
CA THR A 69 -10.53 18.36 -6.16
C THR A 69 -9.48 18.60 -5.07
N GLN A 70 -9.42 17.72 -4.06
CA GLN A 70 -8.39 17.80 -3.01
C GLN A 70 -6.99 17.55 -3.58
N ALA A 71 -6.84 16.57 -4.48
CA ALA A 71 -5.59 16.33 -5.19
C ALA A 71 -5.19 17.53 -6.06
N MET A 72 -6.14 18.13 -6.80
CA MET A 72 -5.90 19.37 -7.57
C MET A 72 -5.44 20.52 -6.68
N HIS A 73 -6.03 20.70 -5.49
CA HIS A 73 -5.57 21.71 -4.53
C HIS A 73 -4.14 21.47 -4.06
N ALA A 74 -3.80 20.23 -3.70
CA ALA A 74 -2.44 19.86 -3.32
C ALA A 74 -1.45 20.14 -4.47
N GLN A 75 -1.81 19.75 -5.70
CA GLN A 75 -0.98 19.95 -6.88
C GLN A 75 -0.81 21.45 -7.21
N SER A 76 -1.85 22.26 -7.02
CA SER A 76 -1.77 23.71 -7.14
C SER A 76 -0.81 24.32 -6.11
N SER A 77 -0.87 23.87 -4.84
CA SER A 77 0.06 24.31 -3.80
C SER A 77 1.51 23.93 -4.11
N VAL A 78 1.74 22.71 -4.60
CA VAL A 78 3.07 22.26 -5.05
C VAL A 78 3.55 23.13 -6.23
N ALA A 79 2.68 23.42 -7.21
CA ALA A 79 3.03 24.28 -8.34
C ALA A 79 3.43 25.70 -7.89
N VAL A 80 2.75 26.27 -6.89
CA VAL A 80 3.13 27.56 -6.29
C VAL A 80 4.50 27.47 -5.61
N GLY A 81 4.74 26.41 -4.83
CA GLY A 81 6.04 26.16 -4.19
C GLY A 81 7.17 25.99 -5.22
N MET A 82 6.93 25.20 -6.27
CA MET A 82 7.86 25.01 -7.37
C MET A 82 8.15 26.31 -8.11
N LYS A 83 7.15 27.18 -8.31
CA LYS A 83 7.36 28.51 -8.89
C LYS A 83 8.29 29.37 -8.01
N GLY A 84 8.08 29.36 -6.70
CA GLY A 84 8.95 30.05 -5.74
C GLY A 84 10.38 29.51 -5.76
N ALA A 85 10.54 28.19 -5.70
CA ALA A 85 11.83 27.51 -5.76
C ALA A 85 12.54 27.74 -7.10
N SER A 86 11.83 27.72 -8.22
CA SER A 86 12.36 28.00 -9.55
C SER A 86 12.84 29.45 -9.66
N ASN A 87 12.08 30.42 -9.14
CA ASN A 87 12.52 31.81 -9.07
C ASN A 87 13.78 31.97 -8.20
N ALA A 88 13.84 31.28 -7.05
CA ALA A 88 15.02 31.28 -6.18
C ALA A 88 16.25 30.64 -6.88
N MET A 89 16.06 29.52 -7.57
CA MET A 89 17.11 28.89 -8.38
C MET A 89 17.56 29.78 -9.54
N ALA A 90 16.64 30.48 -10.22
CA ALA A 90 16.99 31.42 -11.26
C ALA A 90 17.80 32.62 -10.72
N ALA A 91 17.43 33.13 -9.54
CA ALA A 91 18.19 34.17 -8.86
C ALA A 91 19.57 33.67 -8.41
N MET A 92 19.65 32.45 -7.89
CA MET A 92 20.92 31.79 -7.53
C MET A 92 21.81 31.60 -8.75
N ASN A 93 21.27 31.09 -9.86
CA ASN A 93 21.99 30.91 -11.13
C ASN A 93 22.52 32.25 -11.67
N LYS A 94 21.78 33.35 -11.50
CA LYS A 94 22.25 34.69 -11.90
C LYS A 94 23.39 35.23 -11.02
N GLN A 95 23.42 34.88 -9.74
CA GLN A 95 24.52 35.27 -8.82
C GLN A 95 25.71 34.32 -8.89
N MET A 96 25.48 33.07 -9.28
CA MET A 96 26.47 32.05 -9.58
C MET A 96 26.99 32.24 -11.00
N ALA A 97 27.55 33.42 -11.29
CA ALA A 97 28.24 33.65 -12.55
C ALA A 97 29.44 32.69 -12.69
N PRO A 98 29.79 32.22 -13.91
CA PRO A 98 30.85 31.23 -14.15
C PRO A 98 32.21 31.61 -13.52
N ALA A 99 32.46 32.90 -13.29
CA ALA A 99 33.66 33.41 -12.62
C ALA A 99 33.81 32.92 -11.16
N LYS A 100 32.71 32.78 -10.39
CA LYS A 100 32.79 32.24 -9.02
C LYS A 100 32.97 30.73 -9.02
N GLN A 101 32.40 30.04 -10.01
CA GLN A 101 32.51 28.59 -10.14
C GLN A 101 33.92 28.16 -10.58
N ALA A 102 34.57 28.93 -11.45
CA ALA A 102 35.99 28.73 -11.78
C ALA A 102 36.90 28.89 -10.55
N LYS A 103 36.64 29.90 -9.71
CA LYS A 103 37.40 30.10 -8.47
C LYS A 103 37.17 28.95 -7.48
N VAL A 104 35.93 28.51 -7.28
CA VAL A 104 35.61 27.36 -6.43
C VAL A 104 36.21 26.06 -6.97
N ILE A 105 36.22 25.83 -8.28
CA ILE A 105 36.88 24.66 -8.90
C ILE A 105 38.39 24.73 -8.69
N GLN A 106 39.02 25.90 -8.83
CA GLN A 106 40.44 26.07 -8.60
C GLN A 106 40.81 25.86 -7.12
N GLU A 107 40.00 26.38 -6.21
CA GLU A 107 40.18 26.21 -4.76
C GLU A 107 39.94 24.75 -4.35
N PHE A 108 38.95 24.08 -4.95
CA PHE A 108 38.71 22.65 -4.79
C PHE A 108 39.85 21.80 -5.34
N GLN A 109 40.39 22.10 -6.53
CA GLN A 109 41.56 21.40 -7.07
C GLN A 109 42.78 21.56 -6.16
N LYS A 110 43.01 22.75 -5.61
CA LYS A 110 44.12 22.99 -4.67
C LYS A 110 43.92 22.25 -3.35
N GLN A 111 42.71 22.26 -2.80
CA GLN A 111 42.39 21.54 -1.57
C GLN A 111 42.38 20.02 -1.78
N SER A 112 41.88 19.52 -2.92
CA SER A 112 41.92 18.10 -3.27
C SER A 112 43.35 17.63 -3.46
N ALA A 113 44.20 18.39 -4.15
CA ALA A 113 45.62 18.06 -4.28
C ALA A 113 46.35 18.10 -2.92
N GLN A 114 45.98 19.03 -2.04
CA GLN A 114 46.51 19.08 -0.68
C GLN A 114 46.03 17.89 0.15
N LEU A 115 44.76 17.48 -0.01
CA LEU A 115 44.20 16.31 0.64
C LEU A 115 44.81 15.01 0.13
N ASP A 116 44.99 14.88 -1.18
CA ASP A 116 45.68 13.74 -1.80
C ASP A 116 47.11 13.65 -1.27
N MET A 117 47.85 14.77 -1.21
CA MET A 117 49.19 14.79 -0.64
C MET A 117 49.21 14.45 0.85
N THR A 118 48.23 14.92 1.64
CA THR A 118 48.13 14.53 3.06
C THR A 118 47.68 13.08 3.24
N THR A 119 46.89 12.55 2.31
CA THR A 119 46.45 11.15 2.34
C THR A 119 47.59 10.24 1.93
N GLU A 120 48.40 10.64 0.95
CA GLU A 120 49.63 9.92 0.56
C GLU A 120 50.63 9.93 1.72
N MET A 121 50.90 11.08 2.34
CA MET A 121 51.77 11.15 3.54
C MET A 121 51.21 10.36 4.73
N MET A 122 49.89 10.38 4.92
CA MET A 122 49.23 9.62 6.00
C MET A 122 49.21 8.13 5.69
N SER A 123 49.04 7.74 4.42
CA SER A 123 49.11 6.35 3.96
C SER A 123 50.53 5.83 4.11
N ASP A 124 51.55 6.59 3.71
CA ASP A 124 52.97 6.23 3.93
C ASP A 124 53.27 6.09 5.43
N SER A 125 52.73 6.98 6.27
CA SER A 125 52.91 6.90 7.73
C SER A 125 52.14 5.75 8.37
N ILE A 126 51.04 5.31 7.74
CA ILE A 126 50.22 4.18 8.18
C ILE A 126 50.85 2.88 7.69
N ASP A 127 51.37 2.81 6.46
CA ASP A 127 52.13 1.67 5.93
C ASP A 127 53.37 1.43 6.79
N ASP A 128 54.16 2.47 7.10
CA ASP A 128 55.32 2.36 8.00
C ASP A 128 54.94 1.91 9.43
N ALA A 129 53.69 2.14 9.86
CA ALA A 129 53.19 1.74 11.18
C ALA A 129 52.51 0.36 11.17
N LEU A 130 51.98 -0.08 10.03
CA LEU A 130 51.32 -1.36 9.80
C LEU A 130 52.28 -2.45 9.34
N ASP A 131 53.48 -2.12 8.84
CA ASP A 131 54.59 -3.07 8.55
C ASP A 131 55.20 -3.68 9.84
N ASN A 132 54.50 -3.56 10.98
CA ASN A 132 54.70 -4.38 12.16
C ASN A 132 53.87 -5.67 11.96
N ASP A 133 54.55 -6.78 11.67
CA ASP A 133 54.06 -8.14 11.39
C ASP A 133 52.95 -8.73 12.33
N GLU A 134 52.51 -7.99 13.35
CA GLU A 134 51.56 -8.43 14.38
C GLU A 134 50.09 -8.09 14.04
N ALA A 135 49.83 -7.26 13.02
CA ALA A 135 48.48 -6.80 12.65
C ALA A 135 47.74 -7.71 11.65
N GLU A 136 48.45 -8.55 10.88
CA GLU A 136 47.80 -9.40 9.86
C GLU A 136 46.94 -10.52 10.48
N GLU A 137 47.38 -11.10 11.61
CA GLU A 137 46.69 -12.25 12.25
C GLU A 137 45.35 -11.85 12.89
N GLU A 138 45.21 -10.65 13.47
CA GLU A 138 43.94 -10.16 14.03
C GLU A 138 42.91 -9.78 12.93
N THR A 139 43.38 -9.36 11.74
CA THR A 139 42.47 -9.02 10.62
C THR A 139 41.78 -10.23 10.01
N GLU A 140 42.41 -11.40 9.98
CA GLU A 140 41.80 -12.62 9.45
C GLU A 140 40.63 -13.10 10.34
N ASP A 141 40.81 -13.09 11.66
CA ASP A 141 39.78 -13.47 12.63
C ASP A 141 38.55 -12.53 12.59
N LEU A 142 38.79 -11.22 12.48
CA LEU A 142 37.72 -10.23 12.38
C LEU A 142 36.95 -10.36 11.05
N THR A 143 37.65 -10.69 9.97
CA THR A 143 37.04 -10.89 8.64
C THR A 143 36.16 -12.15 8.63
N ASN A 144 36.62 -13.23 9.25
CA ASN A 144 35.82 -14.45 9.42
C ASN A 144 34.56 -14.19 10.26
N GLN A 145 34.66 -13.41 11.34
CA GLN A 145 33.51 -13.03 12.17
C GLN A 145 32.46 -12.21 11.38
N VAL A 146 32.89 -11.28 10.52
CA VAL A 146 31.97 -10.49 9.68
C VAL A 146 31.33 -11.34 8.58
N LEU A 147 32.07 -12.28 8.00
CA LEU A 147 31.54 -13.22 7.00
C LEU A 147 30.46 -14.14 7.57
N ASP A 148 30.63 -14.58 8.82
CA ASP A 148 29.61 -15.32 9.57
C ASP A 148 28.37 -14.47 9.84
N GLU A 149 28.55 -13.19 10.21
CA GLU A 149 27.46 -12.28 10.55
C GLU A 149 26.65 -11.83 9.32
N ILE A 150 27.26 -11.72 8.15
CA ILE A 150 26.58 -11.45 6.86
C ILE A 150 25.78 -12.66 6.36
N GLY A 151 26.00 -13.85 6.92
CA GLY A 151 25.16 -15.04 6.68
C GLY A 151 25.37 -15.67 5.31
N VAL A 152 26.56 -15.53 4.72
CA VAL A 152 26.92 -16.16 3.44
C VAL A 152 26.76 -17.69 3.50
N ASP A 153 26.91 -18.29 4.68
CA ASP A 153 26.71 -19.73 4.88
C ASP A 153 25.22 -20.14 4.93
N VAL A 154 24.35 -19.29 5.47
CA VAL A 154 22.89 -19.58 5.58
C VAL A 154 22.21 -19.52 4.20
N ALA A 155 22.69 -18.64 3.31
CA ALA A 155 22.21 -18.56 1.93
C ALA A 155 22.58 -19.80 1.12
N SER A 156 23.75 -20.41 1.39
CA SER A 156 24.21 -21.64 0.73
C SER A 156 23.36 -22.86 1.16
N GLN A 157 23.01 -22.96 2.45
CA GLN A 157 22.21 -24.06 2.98
C GLN A 157 20.71 -23.94 2.65
N LEU A 158 20.15 -22.73 2.55
CA LEU A 158 18.74 -22.53 2.23
C LEU A 158 18.41 -22.78 0.74
N SER A 159 19.39 -22.63 -0.16
CA SER A 159 19.22 -22.94 -1.59
C SER A 159 19.09 -24.45 -1.87
N ALA A 160 19.42 -25.32 -0.90
CA ALA A 160 19.31 -26.77 -1.03
C ALA A 160 17.97 -27.35 -0.53
N ALA A 161 17.06 -26.54 0.02
CA ALA A 161 15.76 -27.02 0.48
C ALA A 161 14.76 -27.14 -0.70
N PRO A 162 14.16 -28.32 -0.95
CA PRO A 162 13.30 -28.52 -2.11
C PRO A 162 12.02 -27.70 -1.98
N ARG A 163 11.81 -26.76 -2.92
CA ARG A 163 10.56 -26.00 -3.05
C ARG A 163 9.43 -26.92 -3.53
N GLY A 164 8.65 -27.45 -2.58
CA GLY A 164 7.42 -28.20 -2.84
C GLY A 164 6.42 -27.34 -3.60
N LYS A 165 6.03 -27.78 -4.81
CA LYS A 165 4.98 -27.16 -5.63
C LYS A 165 3.62 -27.34 -4.96
N ILE A 166 2.94 -26.24 -4.67
CA ILE A 166 1.51 -26.22 -4.34
C ILE A 166 0.79 -25.80 -5.63
N ALA A 167 0.07 -26.73 -6.27
CA ALA A 167 -0.73 -26.45 -7.47
C ALA A 167 -2.17 -26.93 -7.28
N SER A 168 -3.08 -25.95 -7.41
CA SER A 168 -4.51 -26.03 -7.77
C SER A 168 -5.44 -26.90 -6.92
N LYS A 169 -6.18 -26.23 -6.02
CA LYS A 169 -7.42 -26.69 -5.41
C LYS A 169 -8.53 -26.75 -6.48
N GLN A 170 -8.84 -27.93 -6.98
CA GLN A 170 -10.12 -28.24 -7.60
C GLN A 170 -11.15 -28.52 -6.50
N THR A 171 -12.34 -27.97 -6.68
CA THR A 171 -13.57 -28.20 -5.92
C THR A 171 -13.98 -29.67 -5.96
N GLU A 172 -13.92 -30.38 -4.83
CA GLU A 172 -14.69 -31.61 -4.57
C GLU A 172 -15.04 -31.73 -3.07
N ASP A 173 -16.21 -32.30 -2.83
CA ASP A 173 -16.93 -32.49 -1.57
C ASP A 173 -16.12 -33.08 -0.42
N ALA A 174 -16.01 -32.34 0.68
CA ALA A 174 -15.40 -32.79 1.93
C ALA A 174 -16.45 -32.92 3.04
N SER A 175 -17.39 -33.86 2.92
CA SER A 175 -18.35 -34.18 3.99
C SER A 175 -18.69 -35.67 4.15
N SER A 176 -17.89 -36.60 3.60
CA SER A 176 -18.17 -38.04 3.73
C SER A 176 -17.09 -38.85 4.47
N SER A 177 -15.79 -38.52 4.36
CA SER A 177 -14.73 -39.44 4.84
C SER A 177 -14.49 -39.44 6.36
N GLY A 178 -14.80 -38.35 7.05
CA GLY A 178 -14.60 -38.26 8.51
C GLY A 178 -15.71 -38.91 9.34
N ILE A 179 -16.90 -39.06 8.77
CA ILE A 179 -18.08 -39.63 9.46
C ILE A 179 -17.99 -41.16 9.43
N ASP A 180 -17.56 -41.73 8.30
CA ASP A 180 -17.40 -43.18 8.13
C ASP A 180 -16.34 -43.78 9.08
N GLU A 181 -15.26 -43.05 9.36
CA GLU A 181 -14.22 -43.51 10.30
C GLU A 181 -14.69 -43.48 11.76
N ILE A 182 -15.53 -42.51 12.12
CA ILE A 182 -16.13 -42.39 13.46
C ILE A 182 -17.20 -43.46 13.66
N GLU A 183 -18.02 -43.75 12.65
CA GLU A 183 -19.04 -44.79 12.71
C GLU A 183 -18.42 -46.21 12.84
N LYS A 184 -17.27 -46.43 12.18
CA LYS A 184 -16.49 -47.66 12.30
C LYS A 184 -15.85 -47.82 13.68
N ARG A 185 -15.38 -46.73 14.31
CA ARG A 185 -14.88 -46.74 15.70
C ARG A 185 -16.00 -46.94 16.73
N LEU A 186 -17.20 -46.42 16.49
CA LEU A 186 -18.35 -46.60 17.38
C LEU A 186 -18.88 -48.05 17.34
N ALA A 187 -18.86 -48.68 16.16
CA ALA A 187 -19.28 -50.07 15.99
C ALA A 187 -18.34 -51.06 16.72
N ALA A 188 -17.04 -50.77 16.76
CA ALA A 188 -16.05 -51.59 17.47
C ALA A 188 -16.17 -51.53 19.01
N LEU A 189 -16.84 -50.50 19.56
CA LEU A 189 -17.11 -50.35 21.00
C LEU A 189 -18.49 -50.88 21.41
N ARG A 190 -19.37 -51.19 20.45
CA ARG A 190 -20.74 -51.70 20.71
C ARG A 190 -20.82 -53.23 20.73
N ASN A 191 -19.72 -53.91 20.44
CA ASN A 191 -19.65 -55.37 20.46
C ASN A 191 -18.47 -55.80 21.36
N PRO A 192 -18.71 -56.16 22.63
CA PRO A 192 -17.67 -56.74 23.48
C PRO A 192 -17.25 -58.13 22.97
#